data_AF-A0A7S0GKX8-F1
#
_entry.id   AF-A0A7S0GKX8-F1
#
_cell.length_a   1.000
_cell.length_b   1.000
_cell.length_c   1.000
_cell.angle_alpha   90.00
_cell.angle_beta   90.00
_cell.angle_gamma   90.00
#
_symmetry.space_group_name_H-M   'P 1'
#
loop_
_entity.id
_entity.type
_entity.pdbx_description
1 polymer ?
#
loop_
_entity_poly.entity_id
_entity_poly.type
_entity_poly.pdbx_seq_one_letter_code
_entity_poly.pdbx_strand_id
1 'polypeptide(L)'
;VLSEEGGNYWTEIIQYVYTYIGMIRHYFQQPDGMPPWLYKELEAIQNLSYKFADELSPADFVEDIVENLSPTSTLPHDRLLDGNGLMFEYDSVAILDIVENYLTPENSRVDFLSSTFGRSSDYEGSSDNTSSSSQ
;
A
#
# COMPACT_ATOMS: atom_id res chain seq x y z
N VAL A 1 -1.23 12.48 -3.64
CA VAL A 1 -1.58 13.32 -4.81
C VAL A 1 -0.32 13.54 -5.60
N LEU A 2 -0.31 13.19 -6.89
CA LEU A 2 0.84 13.45 -7.76
C LEU A 2 0.90 14.94 -8.10
N SER A 3 2.11 15.47 -8.28
CA SER A 3 2.29 16.79 -8.89
C SER A 3 1.84 16.74 -10.36
N GLU A 4 1.63 17.91 -10.97
CA GLU A 4 1.31 18.00 -12.41
C GLU A 4 2.36 17.30 -13.28
N GLU A 5 3.63 17.53 -12.98
CA GLU A 5 4.76 16.85 -13.63
C GLU A 5 4.76 15.34 -13.35
N GLY A 6 4.48 14.93 -12.11
CA GLY A 6 4.39 13.52 -11.73
C GLY A 6 3.26 12.77 -12.44
N GLY A 7 2.20 13.46 -12.82
CA GLY A 7 1.13 12.91 -13.67
C GLY A 7 1.62 12.58 -15.09
N ASN A 8 2.55 13.37 -15.64
CA ASN A 8 3.12 13.13 -16.97
C ASN A 8 4.15 11.99 -16.99
N TYR A 9 4.83 11.75 -15.86
CA TYR A 9 5.87 10.72 -15.72
C TYR A 9 5.42 9.54 -14.83
N TRP A 10 4.13 9.23 -14.81
CA TRP A 10 3.57 8.20 -13.92
C TRP A 10 4.16 6.80 -14.20
N THR A 11 4.49 6.50 -15.46
CA THR A 11 5.15 5.26 -15.88
C THR A 11 6.55 5.12 -15.29
N GLU A 12 7.32 6.20 -15.29
CA GLU A 12 8.67 6.27 -14.75
C GLU A 12 8.64 6.14 -13.23
N ILE A 13 7.64 6.75 -12.57
CA ILE A 13 7.42 6.57 -11.13
C ILE A 13 7.23 5.10 -10.78
N ILE A 14 6.42 4.37 -11.55
CA ILE A 14 6.23 2.92 -11.35
C ILE A 14 7.55 2.17 -11.54
N GLN A 15 8.32 2.53 -12.57
CA GLN A 15 9.65 1.95 -12.77
C GLN A 15 10.56 2.20 -11.57
N TYR A 16 10.56 3.39 -10.97
CA TYR A 16 11.34 3.69 -9.78
C TYR A 16 10.86 2.90 -8.55
N VAL A 17 9.55 2.72 -8.38
CA VAL A 17 8.99 1.88 -7.31
C VAL A 17 9.49 0.44 -7.43
N TYR A 18 9.42 -0.16 -8.63
CA TYR A 18 9.91 -1.52 -8.84
C TYR A 18 11.43 -1.63 -8.80
N THR A 19 12.14 -0.58 -9.16
CA THR A 19 13.60 -0.51 -8.96
C THR A 19 13.93 -0.55 -7.47
N TYR A 20 13.18 0.18 -6.63
CA TYR A 20 13.36 0.15 -5.17
C TYR A 20 13.01 -1.21 -4.55
N ILE A 21 11.90 -1.82 -4.97
CA ILE A 21 11.55 -3.21 -4.58
C ILE A 21 12.67 -4.17 -4.98
N GLY A 22 13.23 -4.02 -6.18
CA GLY A 22 14.39 -4.79 -6.65
C GLY A 22 15.62 -4.62 -5.77
N MET A 23 15.90 -3.40 -5.29
CA MET A 23 16.98 -3.15 -4.33
C MET A 23 16.71 -3.87 -2.99
N ILE A 24 15.49 -3.76 -2.44
CA ILE A 24 15.12 -4.47 -1.20
C ILE A 24 15.35 -5.97 -1.36
N ARG A 25 14.87 -6.55 -2.46
CA ARG A 25 15.05 -7.99 -2.76
C ARG A 25 16.53 -8.37 -2.80
N HIS A 26 17.34 -7.59 -3.51
CA HIS A 26 18.78 -7.83 -3.59
C HIS A 26 19.46 -7.76 -2.21
N TYR A 27 19.11 -6.77 -1.39
CA TYR A 27 19.66 -6.64 -0.05
C TYR A 27 19.22 -7.80 0.85
N PHE A 28 17.94 -8.14 0.89
CA PHE A 28 17.40 -9.18 1.79
C PHE A 28 17.95 -10.59 1.49
N GLN A 29 18.37 -10.86 0.26
CA GLN A 29 19.03 -12.12 -0.12
C GLN A 29 20.46 -12.25 0.40
N GLN A 30 21.07 -11.18 0.91
CA GLN A 30 22.42 -11.24 1.48
C GLN A 30 22.42 -11.90 2.88
N PRO A 31 23.53 -12.52 3.32
CA PRO A 31 23.60 -13.24 4.60
C PRO A 31 23.19 -12.42 5.84
N ASP A 32 23.41 -11.11 5.84
CA ASP A 32 23.00 -10.15 6.88
C ASP A 32 22.05 -9.06 6.33
N GLY A 33 21.38 -9.40 5.23
CA GLY A 33 20.67 -8.47 4.37
C GLY A 33 19.40 -7.88 4.96
N MET A 34 18.66 -8.69 5.73
CA MET A 34 17.46 -8.25 6.42
C MET A 34 17.78 -7.95 7.89
N PRO A 35 17.82 -6.66 8.28
CA PRO A 35 18.23 -6.28 9.62
C PRO A 35 17.15 -6.61 10.66
N PRO A 36 17.41 -7.48 11.65
CA PRO A 36 16.44 -7.78 12.71
C PRO A 36 16.11 -6.56 13.58
N TRP A 37 17.00 -5.56 13.62
CA TRP A 37 16.78 -4.33 14.35
C TRP A 37 15.63 -3.49 13.78
N LEU A 38 15.35 -3.59 12.47
CA LEU A 38 14.27 -2.86 11.82
C LEU A 38 12.91 -3.34 12.33
N TYR A 39 12.73 -4.66 12.44
CA TYR A 39 11.54 -5.23 13.07
C TYR A 39 11.38 -4.74 14.51
N LYS A 40 12.46 -4.76 15.30
CA LYS A 40 12.42 -4.30 16.70
C LYS A 40 12.11 -2.81 16.83
N GLU A 41 12.58 -1.99 15.89
CA GLU A 41 12.26 -0.58 15.86
C GLU A 41 10.76 -0.36 15.58
N LEU A 42 10.21 -1.05 14.59
CA LEU A 42 8.77 -1.00 14.29
C LEU A 42 7.94 -1.51 15.48
N GLU A 43 8.33 -2.63 16.08
CA GLU A 43 7.71 -3.16 17.28
C GLU A 43 7.72 -2.14 18.43
N ALA A 44 8.84 -1.45 18.64
CA ALA A 44 8.95 -0.42 19.67
C ALA A 44 8.04 0.78 19.39
N ILE A 45 7.94 1.22 18.13
CA ILE A 45 7.03 2.29 17.70
C ILE A 45 5.58 1.89 17.99
N GLN A 46 5.17 0.67 17.62
CA GLN A 46 3.80 0.22 17.84
C GLN A 46 3.45 0.03 19.32
N ASN A 47 4.39 -0.49 20.12
CA ASN A 47 4.21 -0.55 21.57
C ASN A 47 4.05 0.84 22.19
N LEU A 48 4.80 1.83 21.69
CA LEU A 48 4.68 3.20 22.16
C LEU A 48 3.32 3.81 21.80
N SER A 49 2.91 3.67 20.53
CA SER A 49 1.62 4.14 20.03
C SER A 49 0.45 3.52 20.81
N TYR A 50 0.50 2.21 21.08
CA TYR A 50 -0.54 1.52 21.85
C TYR A 50 -0.60 2.00 23.30
N LYS A 51 0.55 2.10 23.96
CA LYS A 51 0.63 2.49 25.37
C LYS A 51 0.14 3.91 25.64
N PHE A 52 0.35 4.81 24.67
CA PHE A 52 0.00 6.22 24.76
C PHE A 52 -1.09 6.61 23.76
N ALA A 53 -1.93 5.66 23.37
CA ALA A 53 -3.07 5.93 22.50
C ALA A 53 -4.04 6.90 23.18
N ASP A 54 -4.54 7.86 22.40
CA ASP A 54 -5.60 8.75 22.85
C ASP A 54 -6.92 7.98 23.01
N GLU A 55 -7.78 8.48 23.88
CA GLU A 55 -9.11 7.89 24.08
C GLU A 55 -9.96 8.06 22.82
N LEU A 56 -10.44 6.93 22.28
CA LEU A 56 -11.37 6.91 21.16
C LEU A 56 -12.79 7.27 21.62
N SER A 57 -13.62 7.73 20.69
CA SER A 57 -15.04 7.87 21.00
C SER A 57 -15.65 6.49 21.29
N PRO A 58 -16.69 6.41 22.14
CA PRO A 58 -17.33 5.12 22.43
C PRO A 58 -17.89 4.40 21.20
N ALA A 59 -18.26 5.16 20.15
CA ALA A 59 -18.75 4.58 18.90
C ALA A 59 -17.61 3.89 18.15
N ASP A 60 -16.50 4.61 17.92
CA ASP A 60 -15.33 4.09 17.20
C ASP A 60 -14.72 2.89 17.94
N PHE A 61 -14.63 2.96 19.28
CA PHE A 61 -14.08 1.86 20.08
C PHE A 61 -14.90 0.56 19.96
N VAL A 62 -16.23 0.67 19.92
CA VAL A 62 -17.09 -0.51 19.77
C VAL A 62 -17.02 -1.04 18.34
N GLU A 63 -16.93 -0.17 17.34
CA GLU A 63 -16.72 -0.55 15.93
C GLU A 63 -15.43 -1.37 15.79
N ASP A 64 -14.29 -0.84 16.25
CA ASP A 64 -12.99 -1.50 16.20
C ASP A 64 -13.01 -2.88 16.88
N ILE A 65 -13.64 -2.98 18.05
CA ILE A 65 -13.76 -4.26 18.78
C ILE A 65 -14.61 -5.26 17.99
N VAL A 66 -15.75 -4.83 17.45
CA VAL A 66 -16.65 -5.73 16.72
C VAL A 66 -16.00 -6.19 15.41
N GLU A 67 -15.25 -5.33 14.73
CA GLU A 67 -14.44 -5.73 13.57
C GLU A 67 -13.40 -6.79 13.95
N ASN A 68 -12.69 -6.61 15.08
CA ASN A 68 -11.73 -7.60 15.56
C ASN A 68 -12.39 -8.94 15.98
N LEU A 69 -13.69 -8.93 16.32
CA LEU A 69 -14.50 -10.13 16.60
C LEU A 69 -15.10 -10.77 15.32
N SER A 70 -15.01 -10.11 14.17
CA SER A 70 -15.59 -10.63 12.93
C SER A 70 -15.03 -12.01 12.59
N PRO A 71 -15.81 -12.94 12.01
CA PRO A 71 -15.30 -14.23 11.54
C PRO A 71 -14.18 -14.13 10.50
N THR A 72 -14.00 -12.95 9.88
CA THR A 72 -12.90 -12.66 8.95
C THR A 72 -11.60 -12.29 9.65
N SER A 73 -11.66 -11.90 10.93
CA SER A 73 -10.51 -11.64 11.78
C SER A 73 -9.96 -12.98 12.27
N THR A 74 -8.68 -13.25 12.02
CA THR A 74 -7.99 -14.45 12.53
C THR A 74 -7.40 -14.23 13.93
N LEU A 75 -7.87 -13.20 14.65
CA LEU A 75 -7.34 -12.85 15.97
C LEU A 75 -7.86 -13.81 17.05
N PRO A 76 -6.99 -14.30 17.95
CA PRO A 76 -7.45 -15.04 19.11
C PRO A 76 -8.10 -14.10 20.14
N HIS A 77 -9.00 -14.64 20.96
CA HIS A 77 -9.86 -13.83 21.85
C HIS A 77 -9.08 -12.98 22.88
N ASP A 78 -7.90 -13.43 23.29
CA ASP A 78 -7.01 -12.72 24.21
C ASP A 78 -6.29 -11.54 23.56
N ARG A 79 -6.34 -11.42 22.24
CA ARG A 79 -5.68 -10.36 21.44
C ARG A 79 -6.68 -9.36 20.86
N LEU A 80 -7.88 -9.30 21.40
CA LEU A 80 -8.96 -8.47 20.85
C LEU A 80 -8.65 -6.97 20.85
N LEU A 81 -7.90 -6.51 21.87
CA LEU A 81 -7.60 -5.09 22.07
C LEU A 81 -6.30 -4.65 21.40
N ASP A 82 -5.36 -5.57 21.22
CA ASP A 82 -3.97 -5.25 20.85
C ASP A 82 -3.45 -6.04 19.65
N GLY A 83 -4.19 -7.04 19.17
CA GLY A 83 -3.76 -7.94 18.11
C GLY A 83 -3.64 -7.29 16.73
N ASN A 84 -4.41 -6.22 16.48
CA ASN A 84 -4.34 -5.44 15.24
C ASN A 84 -3.28 -4.33 15.31
N GLY A 85 -2.88 -3.92 16.53
CA GLY A 85 -1.95 -2.79 16.73
C GLY A 85 -0.51 -3.20 16.99
N LEU A 86 -0.29 -4.32 17.68
CA LEU A 86 1.04 -4.75 18.12
C LEU A 86 1.64 -5.81 17.19
N MET A 87 2.97 -5.92 17.25
CA MET A 87 3.77 -6.93 16.53
C MET A 87 4.28 -7.96 17.55
N PHE A 88 4.29 -9.25 17.19
CA PHE A 88 4.61 -10.34 18.12
C PHE A 88 5.74 -11.25 17.66
N GLU A 89 5.71 -11.65 16.40
CA GLU A 89 6.64 -12.62 15.84
C GLU A 89 7.33 -12.04 14.62
N TYR A 90 8.66 -12.18 14.60
CA TYR A 90 9.47 -11.85 13.44
C TYR A 90 9.67 -13.10 12.58
N ASP A 91 8.98 -13.15 11.44
CA ASP A 91 9.14 -14.20 10.45
C ASP A 91 9.89 -13.68 9.23
N SER A 92 11.19 -13.97 9.19
CA SER A 92 12.04 -13.55 8.08
C SER A 92 11.73 -14.25 6.76
N VAL A 93 11.21 -15.47 6.82
CA VAL A 93 10.91 -16.28 5.64
C VAL A 93 9.64 -15.75 4.98
N ALA A 94 8.61 -15.45 5.77
CA ALA A 94 7.38 -14.86 5.25
C ALA A 94 7.62 -13.48 4.62
N ILE A 95 8.46 -12.64 5.24
CA ILE A 95 8.80 -11.32 4.67
C ILE A 95 9.49 -11.48 3.32
N LEU A 96 10.45 -12.40 3.21
CA LEU A 96 11.15 -12.66 1.95
C LEU A 96 10.20 -13.18 0.87
N ASP A 97 9.32 -14.12 1.23
CA ASP A 97 8.30 -14.68 0.32
C ASP A 97 7.41 -13.59 -0.29
N ILE A 98 6.95 -12.64 0.54
CA ILE A 98 6.16 -11.48 0.09
C ILE A 98 6.94 -10.65 -0.95
N VAL A 99 8.19 -10.31 -0.65
CA VAL A 99 9.02 -9.45 -1.52
C VAL A 99 9.40 -10.15 -2.83
N GLU A 100 9.61 -11.46 -2.80
CA GLU A 100 10.01 -12.23 -3.98
C GLU A 100 8.83 -12.59 -4.88
N ASN A 101 7.75 -13.10 -4.30
CA ASN A 101 6.68 -13.75 -5.05
C ASN A 101 5.46 -12.87 -5.28
N TYR A 102 5.21 -11.88 -4.41
CA TYR A 102 3.98 -11.08 -4.49
C TYR A 102 4.22 -9.64 -4.94
N LEU A 103 5.36 -9.03 -4.60
CA LEU A 103 5.73 -7.67 -5.03
C LEU A 103 6.42 -7.68 -6.41
N THR A 104 5.70 -8.16 -7.42
CA THR A 104 6.17 -8.23 -8.82
C THR A 104 5.33 -7.33 -9.73
N PRO A 105 5.90 -6.81 -10.84
CA PRO A 105 5.12 -6.08 -11.84
C PRO A 105 3.95 -6.90 -12.40
N GLU A 106 4.12 -8.20 -12.54
CA GLU A 106 3.13 -9.13 -13.08
C GLU A 106 1.94 -9.32 -12.12
N ASN A 107 2.15 -9.19 -10.81
CA ASN A 107 1.12 -9.26 -9.79
C ASN A 107 0.61 -7.86 -9.36
N SER A 108 0.85 -6.84 -10.18
CA SER A 108 0.52 -5.45 -9.85
C SER A 108 -0.83 -5.02 -10.40
N ARG A 109 -1.50 -4.14 -9.66
CA ARG A 109 -2.63 -3.35 -10.15
C ARG A 109 -2.34 -1.88 -9.91
N VAL A 110 -2.30 -1.11 -11.00
CA VAL A 110 -2.03 0.32 -10.97
C VAL A 110 -3.29 1.06 -11.37
N ASP A 111 -3.85 1.83 -10.44
CA ASP A 111 -4.97 2.72 -10.70
C ASP A 111 -4.45 4.16 -10.83
N PHE A 112 -4.47 4.71 -12.06
CA PHE A 112 -4.10 6.10 -12.32
C PHE A 112 -5.35 6.99 -12.37
N LEU A 113 -5.49 7.85 -11.36
CA LEU A 113 -6.62 8.76 -11.22
C LEU A 113 -6.19 10.18 -11.60
N SER A 114 -6.76 10.71 -12.68
CA SER A 114 -6.51 12.07 -13.14
C SER A 114 -7.79 12.67 -13.71
N SER A 115 -8.08 13.92 -13.38
CA SER A 115 -9.18 14.68 -13.97
C SER A 115 -8.97 14.99 -15.46
N THR A 116 -7.73 14.91 -15.95
CA THR A 116 -7.38 15.11 -17.36
C THR A 116 -7.82 13.94 -18.23
N PHE A 117 -7.84 12.73 -17.68
CA PHE A 117 -8.27 11.51 -18.37
C PHE A 117 -9.71 11.18 -17.98
N GLY A 118 -10.65 11.84 -18.64
CA GLY A 118 -12.09 11.69 -18.39
C GLY A 118 -12.94 12.15 -19.59
N ARG A 119 -14.26 11.97 -19.48
CA ARG A 119 -15.25 12.17 -20.58
C ARG A 119 -15.18 13.52 -21.31
N SER A 120 -14.58 14.54 -20.69
CA SER A 120 -14.34 15.86 -21.29
C SER A 120 -13.27 15.83 -22.40
N SER A 121 -12.25 14.98 -22.27
CA SER A 121 -11.21 14.80 -23.30
C SER A 121 -11.71 14.05 -24.55
N ASP A 122 -12.75 13.23 -24.40
CA ASP A 122 -13.39 12.51 -25.53
C ASP A 122 -14.24 13.43 -26.43
N TYR A 123 -14.68 14.58 -25.90
CA TYR A 123 -15.58 15.50 -26.61
C TYR A 123 -14.86 16.39 -27.62
N GLU A 124 -13.60 16.76 -27.36
CA GLU A 124 -12.82 17.66 -28.23
C GLU A 124 -12.23 16.95 -29.45
N GLY A 125 -12.02 15.62 -29.40
CA GLY A 125 -11.52 14.84 -30.54
C GLY A 125 -12.54 14.55 -31.64
N SER A 126 -13.82 14.87 -31.43
CA SER A 126 -14.91 14.54 -32.37
C SER A 126 -15.36 15.71 -33.26
N SER A 127 -14.93 16.94 -32.99
CA SER A 127 -15.38 18.14 -33.73
C SER A 127 -14.63 18.42 -35.04
N ASP A 128 -13.49 17.76 -35.30
CA ASP A 128 -12.61 18.11 -36.43
C ASP A 128 -12.82 17.28 -37.71
N ASN A 129 -13.75 16.32 -37.73
CA ASN A 129 -13.95 15.43 -38.89
C ASN A 129 -15.18 15.74 -39.78
N THR A 130 -15.84 16.90 -39.61
CA THR A 130 -17.08 17.21 -40.36
C THR A 130 -16.93 18.24 -41.49
N SER A 131 -15.71 18.64 -41.85
CA SER A 131 -15.45 19.70 -42.86
C SER A 131 -14.72 19.21 -44.12
N SER A 132 -15.04 18.01 -44.64
CA SER A 132 -14.55 17.60 -45.97
C SER A 132 -15.48 16.66 -46.73
N SER A 133 -16.68 17.13 -47.07
CA SER A 133 -17.41 16.61 -48.24
C SER A 133 -18.46 17.61 -48.71
N SER A 134 -18.01 18.60 -49.47
CA SER A 134 -18.82 19.31 -50.45
C SER A 134 -18.20 19.06 -51.82
N GLN A 135 -18.83 18.18 -52.61
CA GLN A 135 -18.95 18.28 -54.07
C GLN A 135 -20.03 17.30 -54.55
#